data_AF-A0A060S4A8-F1
#
_entry.id   AF-A0A060S4A8-F1
#
_cell.length_a   1.000
_cell.length_b   1.000
_cell.length_c   1.000
_cell.angle_alpha   90.00
_cell.angle_beta   90.00
_cell.angle_gamma   90.00
#
_symmetry.space_group_name_H-M   'P 1'
#
loop_
_entity.id
_entity.type
_entity.pdbx_description
1 polymer ?
#
loop_
_entity_poly.entity_id
_entity_poly.type
_entity_poly.pdbx_seq_one_letter_code
_entity_poly.pdbx_strand_id
1 'polypeptide(L)'
;MPSKRLMGTFAFLDFCLLAAGVILIVFSEIWRMPNLMINFTLSNDMLTGGLVLGIFFLLTFVLSIGAVVQKNHVTMGFVLLNWMLIADAIVDVVVGSYIWFFTLGERAHYGKVYSALPRDTIIEIQDKIYGFMAIIVALFLASMCVIKRREEEERFKKIDAKRGGRGFV
;
A
#
# COMPACT_ATOMS: atom_id res chain seq x y z
N MET A 1 11.75 27.82 25.02
CA MET A 1 11.78 26.47 24.42
C MET A 1 10.36 25.96 24.33
N PRO A 2 9.97 25.31 23.22
CA PRO A 2 8.64 24.70 23.10
C PRO A 2 8.41 23.67 24.21
N SER A 3 7.14 23.42 24.55
CA SER A 3 6.81 22.45 25.60
C SER A 3 7.33 21.05 25.23
N LYS A 4 7.72 20.25 26.23
CA LYS A 4 8.23 18.87 26.00
C LYS A 4 7.26 18.01 25.19
N ARG A 5 5.96 18.23 25.38
CA ARG A 5 4.90 17.55 24.62
C ARG A 5 4.92 17.95 23.15
N LEU A 6 4.98 19.25 22.87
CA LEU A 6 5.02 19.77 21.51
C LEU A 6 6.27 19.27 20.76
N MET A 7 7.43 19.30 21.41
CA MET A 7 8.68 18.82 20.82
C MET A 7 8.65 17.31 20.55
N GLY A 8 8.02 16.53 21.43
CA GLY A 8 7.78 15.10 21.21
C GLY A 8 6.87 14.82 20.01
N THR A 9 5.79 15.58 19.84
CA THR A 9 4.91 15.46 18.66
C THR A 9 5.64 15.81 17.37
N PHE A 10 6.44 16.87 17.36
CA PHE A 10 7.25 17.24 16.19
C PHE A 10 8.23 16.13 15.83
N ALA A 11 8.99 15.62 16.79
CA ALA A 11 9.97 14.55 16.54
C ALA A 11 9.30 13.27 15.99
N PHE A 12 8.10 12.94 16.48
CA PHE A 12 7.35 11.80 15.97
C PHE A 12 6.91 11.99 14.50
N LEU A 13 6.31 13.15 14.18
CA LEU A 13 5.89 13.45 12.80
C LEU A 13 7.08 13.52 11.84
N ASP A 14 8.20 14.08 12.30
CA ASP A 14 9.44 14.18 11.52
C ASP A 14 10.04 12.78 11.23
N PHE A 15 10.00 11.88 12.21
CA PHE A 15 10.37 10.49 12.00
C PHE A 15 9.44 9.77 11.02
N CYS A 16 8.13 9.99 11.10
CA CYS A 16 7.18 9.46 10.13
C CYS A 16 7.46 9.97 8.71
N LEU A 17 7.78 11.26 8.56
CA LEU A 17 8.13 11.86 7.27
C LEU A 17 9.41 11.25 6.69
N LEU A 18 10.45 11.08 7.52
CA LEU A 18 11.68 10.37 7.15
C LEU A 18 11.38 8.94 6.68
N ALA A 19 10.61 8.19 7.46
CA ALA A 19 10.26 6.81 7.14
C ALA A 19 9.49 6.72 5.82
N ALA A 20 8.51 7.61 5.60
CA ALA A 20 7.76 7.69 4.35
C ALA A 20 8.68 8.01 3.15
N GLY A 21 9.58 8.98 3.29
CA GLY A 21 10.55 9.33 2.25
C GLY A 21 11.47 8.17 1.88
N VAL A 22 12.02 7.47 2.89
CA VAL A 22 12.86 6.27 2.68
C VAL A 22 12.08 5.16 2.00
N ILE A 23 10.87 4.85 2.46
CA ILE A 23 10.01 3.82 1.86
C ILE A 23 9.76 4.14 0.39
N LEU A 24 9.35 5.37 0.07
CA LEU A 24 9.08 5.77 -1.32
C LEU A 24 10.30 5.59 -2.23
N ILE A 25 11.49 6.02 -1.79
CA ILE A 25 12.72 5.85 -2.57
C ILE A 25 13.06 4.37 -2.76
N VAL A 26 13.06 3.60 -1.67
CA VAL A 26 13.43 2.19 -1.69
C VAL A 26 12.52 1.39 -2.60
N PHE A 27 11.20 1.56 -2.48
CA PHE A 27 10.25 0.88 -3.35
C PHE A 27 10.32 1.35 -4.79
N SER A 28 10.58 2.64 -5.03
CA SER A 28 10.77 3.17 -6.39
C SER A 28 11.95 2.54 -7.10
N GLU A 29 13.04 2.22 -6.39
CA GLU A 29 14.22 1.56 -6.97
C GLU A 29 14.08 0.03 -7.04
N ILE A 30 13.56 -0.61 -5.98
CA ILE A 30 13.36 -2.07 -5.96
C ILE A 30 12.41 -2.50 -7.08
N TRP A 31 11.35 -1.74 -7.33
CA TRP A 31 10.37 -2.06 -8.36
C TRP A 31 10.77 -1.63 -9.78
N ARG A 32 11.91 -0.95 -9.96
CA ARG A 32 12.55 -0.77 -11.29
C ARG A 32 13.30 -2.02 -11.75
N MET A 33 13.62 -2.94 -10.84
CA MET A 33 14.28 -4.19 -11.21
C MET A 33 13.41 -4.99 -12.18
N PRO A 34 14.01 -5.68 -13.18
CA PRO A 34 13.25 -6.41 -14.19
C PRO A 34 12.46 -7.55 -13.55
N ASN A 35 11.15 -7.35 -13.41
CA ASN A 35 10.22 -8.37 -12.97
C ASN A 35 8.96 -8.27 -13.82
N LEU A 36 8.58 -9.38 -14.45
CA LEU A 36 7.47 -9.41 -15.41
C LEU A 36 6.17 -8.86 -14.83
N MET A 37 5.79 -9.28 -13.61
CA MET A 37 4.51 -8.90 -13.00
C MET A 37 4.52 -7.45 -12.53
N ILE A 38 5.64 -6.97 -11.98
CA ILE A 38 5.78 -5.60 -11.50
C ILE A 38 5.84 -4.63 -12.69
N ASN A 39 6.61 -4.94 -13.73
CA ASN A 39 6.77 -4.07 -14.89
C ASN A 39 5.50 -4.05 -15.77
N PHE A 40 4.64 -5.06 -15.63
CA PHE A 40 3.32 -5.06 -16.25
C PHE A 40 2.35 -4.11 -15.56
N THR A 41 2.43 -3.98 -14.23
CA THR A 41 1.50 -3.16 -13.42
C THR A 41 1.98 -1.73 -13.21
N LEU A 42 3.26 -1.55 -12.93
CA LEU A 42 3.85 -0.26 -12.60
C LEU A 42 4.64 0.30 -13.78
N SER A 43 4.24 1.49 -14.21
CA SER A 43 4.98 2.24 -15.23
C SER A 43 6.18 2.97 -14.62
N ASN A 44 7.22 3.19 -15.42
CA ASN A 44 8.40 3.96 -15.02
C ASN A 44 8.05 5.40 -14.60
N ASP A 45 6.98 5.96 -15.15
CA ASP A 45 6.51 7.31 -14.80
C ASP A 45 5.97 7.33 -13.36
N MET A 46 5.22 6.31 -12.94
CA MET A 46 4.74 6.16 -11.57
C MET A 46 5.89 5.98 -10.57
N LEU A 47 6.87 5.14 -10.92
CA LEU A 47 8.07 4.93 -10.10
C LEU A 47 8.93 6.19 -10.01
N THR A 48 8.95 7.01 -11.06
CA THR A 48 9.64 8.31 -11.03
C THR A 48 8.90 9.32 -10.16
N GLY A 49 7.57 9.35 -10.23
CA GLY A 49 6.74 10.18 -9.34
C GLY A 49 6.94 9.83 -7.87
N GLY A 50 6.96 8.53 -7.52
CA GLY A 50 7.26 8.05 -6.18
C GLY A 50 8.66 8.42 -5.71
N LEU A 51 9.67 8.29 -6.57
CA LEU A 51 11.05 8.67 -6.27
C LEU A 51 11.18 10.17 -5.98
N VAL A 52 10.58 11.01 -6.83
CA VAL A 52 10.58 12.46 -6.65
C VAL A 52 9.91 12.84 -5.32
N LEU A 53 8.72 12.31 -5.04
CA LEU A 53 8.01 12.57 -3.79
C LEU A 53 8.85 12.14 -2.56
N GLY A 54 9.50 10.99 -2.62
CA GLY A 54 10.38 10.51 -1.55
C GLY A 54 11.59 11.43 -1.31
N ILE A 55 12.22 11.96 -2.36
CA ILE A 55 13.33 12.93 -2.25
C ILE A 55 12.83 14.22 -1.60
N PHE A 56 11.66 14.72 -2.00
CA PHE A 56 11.04 15.90 -1.41
C PHE A 56 10.83 15.73 0.11
N PHE A 57 10.29 14.58 0.55
CA PHE A 57 10.11 14.30 1.97
C PHE A 57 11.44 14.26 2.75
N LEU A 58 12.51 13.73 2.16
CA LEU A 58 13.83 13.76 2.79
C LEU A 58 14.41 15.17 2.90
N LEU A 59 14.20 16.02 1.89
CA LEU A 59 14.59 17.43 1.95
C LEU A 59 13.80 18.17 3.04
N THR A 60 12.48 17.94 3.12
CA THR A 60 11.61 18.52 4.15
C THR A 60 12.03 18.08 5.55
N PHE A 61 12.41 16.81 5.72
CA PHE A 61 12.97 16.30 6.99
C PHE A 61 14.25 17.04 7.41
N VAL A 62 15.21 17.23 6.50
CA VAL A 62 16.44 17.98 6.82
C VAL A 62 16.12 19.44 7.17
N LEU A 63 15.21 20.07 6.43
CA LEU A 63 14.75 21.43 6.71
C LEU A 63 14.02 21.53 8.05
N SER A 64 13.25 20.51 8.42
CA SER A 64 12.51 20.42 9.68
C SER A 64 13.45 20.37 10.88
N ILE A 65 14.49 19.53 10.84
CA ILE A 65 15.56 19.53 11.86
C ILE A 65 16.20 20.92 11.98
N GLY A 66 16.55 21.51 10.83
CA GLY A 66 17.14 22.86 10.78
C GLY A 66 16.24 23.93 11.40
N ALA A 67 14.93 23.86 11.16
CA ALA A 67 13.94 24.79 11.72
C ALA A 67 13.80 24.65 13.25
N VAL A 68 13.84 23.43 13.77
CA VAL A 68 13.67 23.16 15.21
C VAL A 68 14.92 23.54 16.03
N VAL A 69 16.12 23.39 15.48
CA VAL A 69 17.39 23.68 16.18
C VAL A 69 17.69 25.19 16.27
N GLN A 70 17.03 26.02 15.46
CA GLN A 70 17.23 27.47 15.47
C GLN A 70 16.82 28.16 16.79
N LYS A 71 17.47 29.29 17.07
CA LYS A 71 17.15 30.12 18.26
C LYS A 71 15.71 30.65 18.14
N ASN A 72 14.98 30.67 19.26
CA ASN A 72 13.55 31.00 19.32
C ASN A 72 13.10 32.33 18.69
N HIS A 73 14.01 33.29 18.48
CA HIS A 73 13.71 34.57 17.83
C HIS A 73 13.87 34.54 16.31
N VAL A 74 14.53 33.51 15.76
CA VAL A 74 14.71 33.33 14.32
C VAL A 74 13.55 32.47 13.81
N THR A 75 12.56 33.11 13.19
CA THR A 75 11.37 32.42 12.66
C THR A 75 11.53 31.97 11.20
N MET A 76 12.62 32.35 10.53
CA MET A 76 12.82 32.10 9.11
C MET A 76 12.81 30.61 8.76
N GLY A 77 13.41 29.74 9.58
CA GLY A 77 13.39 28.30 9.36
C GLY A 77 11.98 27.72 9.38
N PHE A 78 11.13 28.16 10.31
CA PHE A 78 9.73 27.73 10.37
C PHE A 78 8.89 28.26 9.20
N VAL A 79 9.16 29.48 8.72
CA VAL A 79 8.50 30.02 7.52
C VAL A 79 8.85 29.18 6.29
N LEU A 80 10.13 28.85 6.11
CA LEU A 80 10.58 28.02 4.99
C LEU A 80 10.02 26.60 5.07
N LEU A 81 10.05 25.98 6.25
CA LEU A 81 9.45 24.66 6.48
C LEU A 81 7.95 24.65 6.14
N ASN A 82 7.20 25.68 6.52
CA ASN A 82 5.78 25.76 6.22
C ASN A 82 5.51 25.84 4.71
N TRP A 83 6.29 26.64 3.96
CA TRP A 83 6.19 26.68 2.50
C TRP A 83 6.57 25.35 1.84
N MET A 84 7.60 24.67 2.37
CA MET A 84 7.99 23.33 1.90
C MET A 84 6.87 22.31 2.13
N LEU A 85 6.21 22.32 3.30
CA LEU A 85 5.09 21.43 3.60
C LEU A 85 3.88 21.69 2.69
N ILE A 86 3.61 22.95 2.32
CA ILE A 86 2.59 23.27 1.32
C ILE A 86 2.97 22.70 -0.04
N ALA A 87 4.24 22.82 -0.44
CA ALA A 87 4.73 22.25 -1.69
C ALA A 87 4.59 20.71 -1.69
N ASP A 88 4.99 20.04 -0.60
CA ASP A 88 4.83 18.59 -0.43
C ASP A 88 3.37 18.16 -0.57
N ALA A 89 2.45 18.88 0.08
CA ALA A 89 1.02 18.59 -0.02
C ALA A 89 0.49 18.74 -1.46
N ILE A 90 0.97 19.73 -2.21
CA ILE A 90 0.59 19.90 -3.63
C ILE A 90 1.12 18.74 -4.48
N VAL A 91 2.39 18.37 -4.31
CA VAL A 91 3.02 17.27 -5.07
C VAL A 91 2.33 15.94 -4.77
N ASP A 92 2.04 15.67 -3.50
CA ASP A 92 1.35 14.44 -3.06
C ASP A 92 -0.06 14.35 -3.67
N VAL A 93 -0.82 15.45 -3.68
CA VAL A 93 -2.13 15.49 -4.34
C VAL A 93 -2.01 15.26 -5.86
N VAL A 94 -1.01 15.82 -6.52
CA VAL A 94 -0.80 15.61 -7.97
C VAL A 94 -0.48 14.14 -8.27
N VAL A 95 0.47 13.55 -7.55
CA VAL A 95 0.86 12.14 -7.73
C VAL A 95 -0.30 11.21 -7.38
N GLY A 96 -0.98 11.45 -6.25
CA GLY A 96 -2.15 10.69 -5.83
C GLY A 96 -3.31 10.77 -6.82
N SER A 97 -3.56 11.96 -7.38
CA SER A 97 -4.60 12.14 -8.41
C SER A 97 -4.26 11.37 -9.68
N TYR A 98 -3.00 11.41 -10.12
CA TYR A 98 -2.55 10.65 -11.29
C TYR A 98 -2.78 9.14 -11.11
N ILE A 99 -2.38 8.59 -9.96
CA ILE A 99 -2.61 7.18 -9.62
C ILE A 99 -4.11 6.87 -9.55
N TRP A 100 -4.90 7.75 -8.93
CA TRP A 100 -6.34 7.56 -8.81
C TRP A 100 -7.05 7.52 -10.19
N PHE A 101 -6.74 8.46 -11.08
CA PHE A 101 -7.26 8.46 -12.44
C PHE A 101 -6.82 7.23 -13.23
N PHE A 102 -5.58 6.76 -13.05
CA PHE A 102 -5.11 5.53 -13.66
C PHE A 102 -5.95 4.32 -13.24
N THR A 103 -6.29 4.22 -11.95
CA THR A 103 -7.13 3.15 -11.39
C THR A 103 -8.54 3.14 -11.99
N LEU A 104 -9.12 4.30 -12.34
CA LEU A 104 -10.43 4.35 -13.01
C LEU A 104 -10.41 3.73 -14.40
N GLY A 105 -9.25 3.78 -15.09
CA GLY A 105 -9.04 3.25 -16.44
C GLY A 105 -8.26 1.93 -16.48
N GLU A 106 -8.08 1.26 -15.34
CA GLU A 106 -7.12 0.17 -15.15
C GLU A 106 -7.25 -0.94 -16.21
N ARG A 107 -8.47 -1.43 -16.44
CA ARG A 107 -8.73 -2.50 -17.42
C ARG A 107 -8.35 -2.09 -18.85
N ALA A 108 -8.58 -0.84 -19.23
CA ALA A 108 -8.25 -0.35 -20.56
C ALA A 108 -6.73 -0.17 -20.73
N HIS A 109 -6.04 0.37 -19.73
CA HIS A 109 -4.59 0.54 -19.73
C HIS A 109 -3.86 -0.81 -19.78
N TYR A 110 -4.18 -1.73 -18.87
CA TYR A 110 -3.56 -3.05 -18.87
C TYR A 110 -3.96 -3.89 -20.07
N GLY A 111 -5.21 -3.78 -20.54
CA GLY A 111 -5.65 -4.46 -21.76
C GLY A 111 -4.84 -4.04 -22.98
N LYS A 112 -4.54 -2.75 -23.12
CA LYS A 112 -3.69 -2.21 -24.19
C LYS A 112 -2.27 -2.78 -24.10
N VAL A 113 -1.63 -2.72 -22.92
CA VAL A 113 -0.28 -3.27 -22.71
C VAL A 113 -0.25 -4.76 -23.00
N TYR A 114 -1.19 -5.52 -22.45
CA TYR A 114 -1.28 -6.97 -22.60
C TYR A 114 -1.44 -7.41 -24.06
N SER A 115 -2.27 -6.70 -24.84
CA SER A 115 -2.48 -7.01 -26.27
C SER A 115 -1.25 -6.78 -27.15
N ALA A 116 -0.30 -5.97 -26.69
CA ALA A 116 0.94 -5.66 -27.41
C ALA A 116 2.10 -6.62 -27.06
N LEU A 117 1.91 -7.51 -26.07
CA LEU A 117 2.96 -8.42 -25.62
C LEU A 117 3.12 -9.65 -26.55
N PRO A 118 4.33 -10.22 -26.65
CA PRO A 118 4.55 -11.50 -27.32
C PRO A 118 3.76 -12.65 -26.68
N ARG A 119 3.48 -13.69 -27.48
CA ARG A 119 2.72 -14.87 -27.05
C ARG A 119 3.36 -15.58 -25.86
N ASP A 120 4.68 -15.69 -25.85
CA ASP A 120 5.42 -16.39 -24.79
C ASP A 120 5.28 -15.67 -23.44
N THR A 121 5.40 -14.33 -23.45
CA THR A 121 5.20 -13.50 -22.26
C THR A 121 3.77 -13.56 -21.74
N ILE A 122 2.79 -13.61 -22.64
CA ILE A 122 1.38 -13.78 -22.29
C ILE A 122 1.14 -15.10 -21.53
N ILE A 123 1.74 -16.20 -22.01
CA ILE A 123 1.62 -17.51 -21.35
C ILE A 123 2.24 -17.45 -19.95
N GLU A 124 3.41 -16.81 -19.81
CA GLU A 124 4.06 -16.67 -18.50
C GLU A 124 3.19 -15.87 -17.50
N ILE A 125 2.59 -14.75 -17.94
CA ILE A 125 1.65 -13.97 -17.10
C ILE A 125 0.46 -14.84 -16.68
N GLN A 126 -0.11 -15.60 -17.62
CA GLN A 126 -1.25 -16.49 -17.37
C GLN A 126 -0.89 -17.55 -16.32
N ASP A 127 0.24 -18.23 -16.45
CA ASP A 127 0.67 -19.27 -15.51
C ASP A 127 0.82 -18.74 -14.08
N LYS A 128 1.35 -17.51 -13.90
CA LYS A 128 1.45 -16.87 -12.58
C LYS A 128 0.08 -16.59 -11.97
N ILE A 129 -0.86 -16.06 -12.76
CA ILE A 129 -2.20 -15.68 -12.27
C ILE A 129 -3.05 -16.91 -11.96
N TYR A 130 -3.05 -17.92 -12.85
CA TYR A 130 -3.84 -19.14 -12.65
C TYR A 130 -3.37 -19.94 -11.43
N GLY A 131 -2.06 -19.98 -11.15
CA GLY A 131 -1.53 -20.61 -9.94
C GLY A 131 -2.08 -19.98 -8.65
N PHE A 132 -2.19 -18.65 -8.60
CA PHE A 132 -2.77 -17.95 -7.45
C PHE A 132 -4.28 -18.16 -7.31
N MET A 133 -5.01 -18.16 -8.44
CA MET A 133 -6.46 -18.42 -8.45
C MET A 133 -6.81 -19.80 -7.90
N ALA A 134 -6.00 -20.82 -8.19
CA ALA A 134 -6.19 -22.16 -7.64
C ALA A 134 -6.13 -22.19 -6.10
N ILE A 135 -5.19 -21.46 -5.51
CA ILE A 135 -5.04 -21.34 -4.05
C ILE A 135 -6.27 -20.66 -3.44
N ILE A 136 -6.74 -19.55 -4.04
CA ILE A 136 -7.93 -18.84 -3.55
C ILE A 136 -9.16 -19.75 -3.59
N VAL A 137 -9.40 -20.43 -4.71
CA VAL A 137 -10.55 -21.33 -4.85
C VAL A 137 -10.47 -22.48 -3.85
N ALA A 138 -9.29 -23.04 -3.61
CA ALA A 138 -9.11 -24.10 -2.61
C ALA A 138 -9.40 -23.62 -1.18
N LEU A 139 -8.91 -22.43 -0.79
CA LEU A 139 -9.18 -21.84 0.52
C LEU A 139 -10.66 -21.47 0.70
N PHE A 140 -11.30 -21.01 -0.36
CA PHE A 140 -12.74 -20.72 -0.38
C PHE A 140 -13.57 -22.00 -0.19
N LEU A 141 -13.25 -23.06 -0.95
CA LEU A 141 -13.91 -24.37 -0.80
C LEU A 141 -13.67 -24.98 0.58
N ALA A 142 -12.46 -24.90 1.12
CA ALA A 142 -12.17 -25.35 2.47
C ALA A 142 -13.02 -24.60 3.52
N SER A 143 -13.17 -23.28 3.36
CA SER A 143 -14.03 -22.46 4.22
C SER A 143 -15.49 -22.88 4.12
N MET A 144 -16.01 -23.13 2.91
CA MET A 144 -17.37 -23.65 2.70
C MET A 144 -17.57 -25.03 3.36
N CYS A 145 -16.61 -25.94 3.21
CA CYS A 145 -16.65 -27.26 3.84
C CYS A 145 -16.67 -27.16 5.37
N VAL A 146 -15.89 -26.24 5.96
CA VAL A 146 -15.88 -26.01 7.42
C VAL A 146 -17.21 -25.44 7.89
N ILE A 147 -17.79 -24.47 7.18
CA ILE A 147 -19.11 -23.90 7.50
C ILE A 147 -20.18 -25.00 7.47
N LYS A 148 -20.24 -25.77 6.39
CA LYS A 148 -21.20 -26.86 6.24
C LYS A 148 -21.05 -27.91 7.35
N ARG A 149 -19.82 -28.28 7.72
CA ARG A 149 -19.57 -29.22 8.81
C ARG A 149 -20.09 -28.70 10.16
N ARG A 150 -19.91 -27.41 10.45
CA ARG A 150 -20.48 -26.80 11.67
C ARG A 150 -22.00 -26.81 11.68
N GLU A 151 -22.65 -26.50 10.56
CA GLU A 151 -24.11 -26.57 10.45
C GLU A 151 -24.64 -27.99 10.66
N GLU A 152 -23.95 -29.00 10.13
CA GLU A 152 -24.29 -30.41 10.35
C GLU A 152 -24.16 -30.81 11.82
N GLU A 153 -23.06 -30.45 12.49
CA GLU A 153 -22.85 -30.69 13.92
C GLU A 153 -23.93 -30.01 14.79
N GLU A 154 -24.29 -28.76 14.49
CA GLU A 154 -25.38 -28.07 15.19
C GLU A 154 -26.74 -28.72 14.94
N ARG A 155 -26.99 -29.18 13.71
CA ARG A 155 -28.21 -29.90 13.37
C ARG A 155 -28.31 -31.21 14.16
N PHE A 156 -27.23 -31.97 14.28
CA PHE A 156 -27.20 -33.19 15.09
C PHE A 156 -27.43 -32.89 16.58
N LYS A 157 -26.80 -31.85 17.14
CA LYS A 157 -27.05 -31.40 18.53
C LYS A 157 -28.52 -31.04 18.78
N LYS A 158 -29.17 -30.35 17.83
CA LYS A 158 -30.61 -30.01 17.93
C LYS A 158 -31.51 -31.25 17.85
N ILE A 159 -31.12 -32.29 17.10
CA ILE A 159 -31.86 -33.56 17.01
C ILE A 159 -31.74 -34.34 18.32
N ASP A 160 -30.55 -34.45 18.89
CA ASP A 160 -30.32 -35.18 20.15
C ASP A 160 -31.03 -34.52 21.33
N ALA A 161 -31.06 -33.18 21.37
CA ALA A 161 -31.83 -32.42 22.36
C ALA A 161 -33.34 -32.74 22.31
N LYS A 162 -33.91 -32.90 21.11
CA LYS A 162 -35.32 -33.28 20.93
C LYS A 162 -35.61 -34.74 21.31
N ARG A 163 -34.62 -35.62 21.22
CA ARG A 163 -34.75 -37.06 21.55
C ARG A 163 -34.42 -37.39 23.01
N GLY A 164 -34.18 -36.38 23.85
CA GLY A 164 -33.87 -36.58 25.26
C GLY A 164 -32.53 -37.27 25.53
N GLY A 165 -31.56 -37.14 24.62
CA GLY A 165 -30.19 -37.64 24.82
C GLY A 165 -30.01 -39.16 24.68
N ARG A 166 -31.02 -39.92 24.19
CA ARG A 166 -30.82 -41.31 23.76
C ARG A 166 -30.17 -41.30 22.38
N GLY A 167 -28.84 -41.43 22.36
CA GLY A 167 -28.02 -41.47 21.14
C GLY A 167 -28.42 -42.60 20.19
N PHE A 168 -27.92 -42.54 18.95
CA PHE A 168 -28.12 -43.57 17.93
C PHE A 168 -27.30 -44.84 18.26
N VAL A 169 -27.79 -45.63 19.21
CA VAL A 169 -27.52 -47.05 19.42
C VAL A 169 -28.81 -47.75 19.80
#